data_AF-A0A1I5KMA1-F1
#
_entry.id   AF-A0A1I5KMA1-F1
#
_cell.length_a   1.000
_cell.length_b   1.000
_cell.length_c   1.000
_cell.angle_alpha   90.00
_cell.angle_beta   90.00
_cell.angle_gamma   90.00
#
_symmetry.space_group_name_H-M   'P 1'
#
loop_
_entity.id
_entity.type
_entity.pdbx_description
1 polymer ?
#
loop_
_entity_poly.entity_id
_entity_poly.type
_entity_poly.pdbx_seq_one_letter_code
_entity_poly.pdbx_strand_id
1 'polypeptide(L)'
;MRIKKEFVLREVCGEHVITGEGLAAVNFGRLLALNETAAWLWKQADAMGDFTVEQLADKLCEEYEVSNDVAKEDVAKIINQWQKEGVIE
;
A
#
# COMPACT_ATOMS: atom_id res chain seq x y z
N MET A 1 10.14 -5.65 -3.90
CA MET A 1 10.00 -4.23 -3.49
C MET A 1 9.52 -4.22 -2.05
N ARG A 2 9.72 -3.13 -1.32
CA ARG A 2 9.36 -3.02 0.10
C ARG A 2 8.80 -1.64 0.42
N ILE A 3 7.99 -1.55 1.48
CA ILE A 3 7.58 -0.25 2.03
C ILE A 3 8.80 0.38 2.73
N LYS A 4 9.00 1.67 2.47
CA LYS A 4 10.03 2.45 3.17
C LYS A 4 9.61 2.63 4.63
N LYS A 5 10.54 2.38 5.55
CA LYS A 5 10.30 2.40 7.01
C LYS A 5 9.83 3.75 7.56
N GLU A 6 10.01 4.81 6.78
CA GLU A 6 9.62 6.17 7.14
C GLU A 6 8.12 6.42 6.92
N PHE A 7 7.37 5.46 6.39
CA PHE A 7 5.92 5.58 6.17
C PHE A 7 5.14 4.59 7.00
N VAL A 8 4.07 5.08 7.62
CA VAL A 8 3.16 4.28 8.42
C VAL A 8 1.71 4.53 8.02
N LEU A 9 0.89 3.49 8.10
CA LEU A 9 -0.55 3.60 7.94
C LEU A 9 -1.19 4.00 9.27
N ARG A 10 -1.98 5.08 9.26
CA ARG A 10 -2.76 5.55 10.41
C ARG A 10 -4.24 5.60 10.06
N GLU A 11 -5.07 5.44 11.07
CA GLU A 11 -6.51 5.65 10.96
C GLU A 11 -6.87 6.98 11.63
N VAL A 12 -7.54 7.86 10.89
CA VAL A 12 -7.95 9.18 11.36
C VAL A 12 -9.42 9.39 10.98
N CYS A 13 -10.30 9.53 11.98
CA CYS A 13 -11.74 9.73 11.76
C CYS A 13 -12.41 8.65 10.87
N GLY A 14 -11.94 7.40 10.92
CA GLY A 14 -12.43 6.30 10.08
C GLY A 14 -11.83 6.25 8.67
N GLU A 15 -10.94 7.18 8.33
CA GLU A 15 -10.19 7.18 7.08
C GLU A 15 -8.79 6.58 7.29
N HIS A 16 -8.32 5.83 6.30
CA HIS A 16 -6.98 5.24 6.30
C HIS A 16 -6.01 6.16 5.55
N VAL A 17 -4.97 6.63 6.23
CA VAL A 17 -4.00 7.58 5.67
C VAL A 17 -2.57 7.09 5.86
N ILE A 18 -1.74 7.20 4.81
CA ILE A 18 -0.31 6.99 4.92
C ILE A 18 0.34 8.30 5.33
N THR A 19 1.13 8.26 6.41
CA THR A 19 1.87 9.40 6.93
C THR A 19 3.36 9.10 6.96
N GLY A 20 4.18 10.08 6.58
CA GLY A 20 5.62 10.03 6.83
C GLY A 20 5.94 10.25 8.32
N GLU A 21 6.99 9.61 8.82
CA GLU A 21 7.56 9.80 10.15
C GLU A 21 8.96 10.42 10.06
N GLY A 22 9.41 11.10 11.12
CA GLY A 22 10.75 11.70 11.18
C GLY A 22 10.99 12.76 10.11
N LEU A 23 12.08 12.65 9.35
CA LEU A 23 12.42 13.58 8.27
C LEU A 23 11.43 13.50 7.10
N ALA A 24 10.86 12.32 6.85
CA ALA A 24 9.80 12.17 5.86
C ALA A 24 8.56 13.00 6.27
N ALA A 25 8.19 13.06 7.55
CA ALA A 25 7.05 13.87 8.00
C ALA A 25 7.17 15.37 7.64
N VAL A 26 8.39 15.91 7.65
CA VAL A 26 8.67 17.32 7.31
C VAL A 26 8.60 17.56 5.81
N ASN A 27 8.92 16.56 5.00
CA ASN A 27 8.99 16.66 3.53
C ASN A 27 7.74 16.10 2.83
N PHE A 28 6.90 15.35 3.55
CA PHE A 28 5.70 14.71 3.02
C PHE A 28 4.48 15.59 3.26
N GLY A 29 4.41 16.70 2.52
CA GLY A 29 3.21 17.56 2.47
C GLY A 29 2.00 16.93 1.76
N ARG A 30 2.04 15.63 1.45
CA ARG A 30 1.01 14.89 0.71
C ARG A 30 0.46 13.76 1.56
N LEU A 31 -0.81 13.85 1.95
CA LEU A 31 -1.52 12.74 2.59
C LEU A 31 -2.01 11.79 1.48
N LEU A 32 -1.69 10.51 1.59
CA LEU A 32 -2.30 9.47 0.76
C LEU A 32 -3.47 8.87 1.53
N ALA A 33 -4.68 9.22 1.11
CA ALA A 33 -5.89 8.57 1.59
C ALA A 33 -6.09 7.25 0.84
N LEU A 34 -6.33 6.19 1.59
CA LEU A 34 -6.57 4.85 1.09
C LEU A 34 -8.04 4.47 1.34
N ASN A 35 -8.65 3.83 0.36
CA ASN A 35 -9.87 3.08 0.61
C ASN A 35 -9.56 1.81 1.41
N GLU A 36 -10.58 1.09 1.85
CA GLU A 36 -10.44 -0.08 2.72
C GLU A 36 -9.57 -1.18 2.09
N THR A 37 -9.78 -1.50 0.81
CA THR A 37 -8.98 -2.51 0.09
C THR A 37 -7.52 -2.11 -0.04
N ALA A 38 -7.23 -0.84 -0.35
CA ALA A 38 -5.87 -0.34 -0.44
C ALA A 38 -5.16 -0.32 0.91
N ALA A 39 -5.89 0.04 1.98
CA ALA A 39 -5.38 0.00 3.35
C ALA A 39 -5.09 -1.43 3.81
N TRP A 40 -5.94 -2.39 3.46
CA TRP A 40 -5.71 -3.80 3.72
C TRP A 40 -4.49 -4.31 2.96
N LEU A 41 -4.35 -3.96 1.67
CA LEU A 41 -3.21 -4.37 0.86
C LEU A 41 -1.89 -3.80 1.38
N TRP A 42 -1.90 -2.55 1.85
CA TRP A 42 -0.75 -1.94 2.52
C TRP A 42 -0.31 -2.76 3.75
N LYS A 43 -1.28 -3.18 4.60
CA LYS A 43 -0.98 -4.01 5.79
C LYS A 43 -0.37 -5.36 5.40
N GLN A 44 -0.84 -5.98 4.31
CA GLN A 44 -0.25 -7.23 3.80
C GLN A 44 1.19 -7.00 3.32
N ALA A 45 1.42 -5.95 2.53
CA ALA A 45 2.73 -5.58 2.02
C ALA A 45 3.74 -5.30 3.14
N ASP A 46 3.32 -4.56 4.17
CA ASP A 46 4.15 -4.23 5.34
C ASP A 46 4.52 -5.49 6.15
N ALA A 47 3.54 -6.37 6.36
CA ALA A 47 3.75 -7.64 7.07
C ALA A 47 4.69 -8.61 6.33
N MET A 48 4.70 -8.58 4.99
CA MET A 48 5.60 -9.39 4.16
C MET A 48 7.04 -8.86 4.14
N GLY A 49 7.23 -7.55 4.35
CA GLY A 49 8.51 -6.88 4.16
C GLY A 49 8.84 -6.71 2.69
N ASP A 50 9.46 -7.73 2.09
CA ASP A 50 9.74 -7.77 0.65
C ASP A 50 8.62 -8.51 -0.08
N PHE A 51 8.02 -7.86 -1.07
CA PHE A 51 6.86 -8.36 -1.81
C PHE A 51 6.97 -8.16 -3.33
N THR A 52 6.13 -8.89 -4.07
CA THR A 52 5.90 -8.74 -5.52
C THR A 52 4.42 -8.50 -5.84
N VAL A 53 4.14 -8.13 -7.10
CA VAL A 53 2.78 -7.95 -7.61
C VAL A 53 2.00 -9.27 -7.47
N GLU A 54 2.62 -10.39 -7.80
CA GLU A 54 1.99 -11.71 -7.76
C GLU A 54 1.59 -12.09 -6.34
N GLN A 55 2.49 -11.91 -5.36
CA GLN A 55 2.22 -12.25 -3.96
C GLN A 55 1.05 -11.44 -3.39
N LEU A 56 0.97 -10.15 -3.72
CA LEU A 56 -0.13 -9.29 -3.29
C LEU A 56 -1.44 -9.57 -4.05
N ALA A 57 -1.37 -9.94 -5.33
CA ALA A 57 -2.53 -10.35 -6.11
C ALA A 57 -3.12 -11.67 -5.59
N ASP A 58 -2.27 -12.62 -5.22
CA ASP A 58 -2.70 -13.89 -4.61
C ASP A 58 -3.41 -13.62 -3.28
N LYS A 59 -2.86 -12.74 -2.43
CA LYS A 59 -3.55 -12.29 -1.21
C LYS A 59 -4.91 -11.67 -1.49
N LEU A 60 -5.00 -10.82 -2.50
CA LEU A 60 -6.26 -10.18 -2.85
C LEU A 60 -7.30 -11.22 -3.31
N CYS A 61 -6.89 -12.26 -4.02
CA CYS A 61 -7.77 -13.37 -4.42
C CYS A 61 -8.16 -14.29 -3.25
N GLU A 62 -7.32 -14.39 -2.22
CA GLU A 62 -7.62 -15.16 -1.00
C GLU A 62 -8.68 -14.47 -0.13
N GLU A 63 -8.60 -13.14 -0.03
CA GLU A 63 -9.50 -12.33 0.81
C GLU A 63 -10.79 -11.93 0.08
N TYR A 64 -10.70 -11.64 -1.21
CA TYR A 64 -11.80 -11.16 -2.02
C TYR A 64 -12.11 -12.11 -3.18
N GLU A 65 -13.38 -12.20 -3.54
CA GLU A 65 -13.83 -13.02 -4.68
C GLU A 65 -13.56 -12.30 -6.02
N VAL A 66 -12.27 -12.21 -6.37
CA VAL A 66 -11.76 -11.55 -7.57
C VAL A 66 -10.87 -12.51 -8.36
N SER A 67 -10.90 -12.40 -9.70
CA SER A 67 -10.03 -13.22 -10.55
C SER A 67 -8.58 -12.76 -10.47
N ASN A 68 -7.65 -13.70 -10.65
CA ASN A 68 -6.21 -13.41 -10.58
C ASN A 68 -5.77 -12.33 -11.58
N ASP A 69 -6.36 -12.30 -12.78
CA ASP A 69 -6.06 -11.29 -13.80
C ASP A 69 -6.46 -9.88 -13.34
N VAL A 70 -7.66 -9.72 -12.77
CA VAL A 70 -8.15 -8.44 -12.23
C VAL A 70 -7.31 -8.03 -11.03
N ALA A 71 -7.04 -8.97 -10.12
CA ALA A 71 -6.22 -8.71 -8.94
C ALA A 71 -4.81 -8.23 -9.31
N LYS A 72 -4.17 -8.86 -10.30
CA LYS A 72 -2.86 -8.43 -10.80
C LYS A 72 -2.90 -7.04 -11.40
N GLU A 73 -3.92 -6.72 -12.18
CA GLU A 73 -4.07 -5.40 -12.79
C GLU A 73 -4.22 -4.32 -11.70
N ASP A 74 -5.06 -4.55 -10.70
CA ASP A 74 -5.30 -3.58 -9.62
C ASP A 74 -4.08 -3.44 -8.69
N VAL A 75 -3.43 -4.55 -8.36
CA VAL A 75 -2.18 -4.55 -7.58
C VAL A 75 -1.05 -3.85 -8.35
N ALA A 76 -0.94 -4.03 -9.66
CA ALA A 76 0.05 -3.34 -10.47
C ALA A 76 -0.21 -1.81 -10.50
N LYS A 77 -1.47 -1.39 -10.61
CA LYS A 77 -1.85 0.04 -10.57
C LYS A 77 -1.47 0.69 -9.24
N ILE A 78 -1.80 0.05 -8.11
CA ILE A 78 -1.52 0.63 -6.80
C ILE A 78 -0.02 0.64 -6.48
N ILE A 79 0.73 -0.40 -6.86
CA ILE A 79 2.19 -0.41 -6.73
C ILE A 79 2.82 0.73 -7.54
N ASN A 80 2.36 0.95 -8.76
CA ASN A 80 2.83 2.07 -9.58
C ASN A 80 2.55 3.42 -8.89
N GLN A 81 1.37 3.57 -8.28
CA GLN A 81 1.05 4.76 -7.49
C GLN A 81 2.00 4.91 -6.28
N TRP A 82 2.25 3.84 -5.54
CA TRP A 82 3.19 3.86 -4.42
C TRP A 82 4.62 4.22 -4.84
N GLN A 83 5.06 3.73 -6.00
CA GLN A 83 6.37 4.05 -6.54
C GLN A 83 6.46 5.52 -6.97
N LYS A 84 5.43 6.05 -7.63
CA LYS A 84 5.34 7.48 -8.01
C LYS A 84 5.33 8.41 -6.82
N GLU A 85 4.63 8.04 -5.76
CA GLU A 85 4.58 8.81 -4.51
C GLU A 85 5.82 8.55 -3.62
N GLY A 86 6.70 7.63 -4.04
CA GLY A 86 7.99 7.38 -3.41
C GLY A 86 7.91 6.70 -2.05
N VAL A 87 6.82 5.97 -1.76
CA VAL A 87 6.58 5.31 -0.46
C VAL A 87 7.10 3.86 -0.40
N ILE A 88 7.51 3.31 -1.54
CA ILE A 88 8.18 2.00 -1.66
C ILE A 88 9.58 2.16 -2.26
N GLU A 89 10.43 1.15 -2.05
CA GLU A 89 11.79 1.01 -2.61
C GLU A 89 12.07 -0.41 -3.13
#